data_AF-A0A2E3NM17-F1
#
_entry.id   AF-A0A2E3NM17-F1
#
_cell.length_a   1.000
_cell.length_b   1.000
_cell.length_c   1.000
_cell.angle_alpha   90.00
_cell.angle_beta   90.00
_cell.angle_gamma   90.00
#
_symmetry.space_group_name_H-M   'P 1'
#
loop_
_entity.id
_entity.type
_entity.pdbx_description
1 polymer ?
#
loop_
_entity_poly.entity_id
_entity_poly.type
_entity_poly.pdbx_seq_one_letter_code
_entity_poly.pdbx_strand_id
1 'polypeptide(L)'
;MSDANQTLGFDPDQLRAKYEQERLKRMDNSQVLTQGGYQEEDLVTDNWTEIIRKFISTPLTQDSPALSPEATEKQIELTGFGKVEQIRSPVDEFVDDPRVAGALKPYHRQLCKRPCIHNDYLPAFNRDNVTLVRTDGKGAERIPRRGVVVAGQEYELGCLIFASGFEVGTDYTRRGGYELIDSTDGR
;
A
#
# COMPACT_ATOMS: atom_id res chain seq x y z
N MET A 1 -5.10 -41.65 -10.36
CA MET A 1 -5.31 -40.31 -9.77
C MET A 1 -4.48 -40.28 -8.50
N SER A 2 -3.28 -39.73 -8.55
CA SER A 2 -2.39 -39.64 -7.38
C SER A 2 -2.83 -38.47 -6.51
N ASP A 3 -2.90 -38.71 -5.20
CA ASP A 3 -3.18 -37.71 -4.17
C ASP A 3 -2.31 -36.45 -4.35
N ALA A 4 -2.93 -35.37 -4.83
CA ALA A 4 -2.29 -34.06 -5.00
C ALA A 4 -2.19 -33.27 -3.68
N ASN A 5 -2.54 -33.88 -2.55
CA ASN A 5 -2.41 -33.31 -1.20
C ASN A 5 -1.44 -34.13 -0.35
N GLN A 6 -0.27 -34.49 -0.88
CA GLN A 6 0.87 -34.74 0.00
C GLN A 6 1.14 -33.44 0.75
N THR A 7 0.90 -33.46 2.06
CA THR A 7 1.36 -32.43 2.98
C THR A 7 2.87 -32.31 2.76
N LEU A 8 3.31 -31.26 2.05
CA LEU A 8 4.72 -30.87 2.07
C LEU A 8 5.08 -30.81 3.55
N GLY A 9 5.99 -31.68 4.01
CA GLY A 9 6.32 -31.89 5.43
C GLY A 9 6.91 -30.65 6.09
N PHE A 10 6.08 -29.64 6.27
CA PHE A 10 6.40 -28.32 6.74
C PHE A 10 5.78 -28.17 8.13
N ASP A 11 6.64 -28.12 9.13
CA ASP A 11 6.27 -27.73 10.48
C ASP A 11 6.58 -26.23 10.66
N PRO A 12 5.56 -25.35 10.67
CA PRO A 12 5.76 -23.91 10.83
C PRO A 12 6.36 -23.55 12.18
N ASP A 13 6.10 -24.32 13.24
CA ASP A 13 6.63 -24.05 14.58
C ASP A 13 8.11 -24.39 14.67
N GLN A 14 8.53 -25.51 14.08
CA GLN A 14 9.95 -25.85 13.98
C GLN A 14 10.75 -24.79 13.23
N LEU A 15 10.22 -24.26 12.13
CA LEU A 15 10.90 -23.19 11.38
C LEU A 15 10.89 -21.87 12.13
N ARG A 16 9.79 -21.53 12.81
CA ARG A 16 9.71 -20.35 13.68
C ARG A 16 10.77 -20.39 14.78
N ALA A 17 10.98 -21.55 15.40
CA ALA A 17 11.99 -21.75 16.43
C ALA A 17 13.41 -21.72 15.84
N LYS A 18 13.64 -22.46 14.74
CA LYS A 18 14.94 -22.53 14.07
C LYS A 18 15.47 -21.17 13.63
N TYR A 19 14.59 -20.29 13.15
CA TYR A 19 14.96 -18.98 12.59
C TYR A 19 14.58 -17.81 13.51
N GLU A 20 14.27 -18.04 14.78
CA GLU A 20 13.77 -16.99 15.67
C GLU A 20 14.71 -15.78 15.74
N GLN A 21 15.99 -16.00 16.02
CA GLN A 21 16.97 -14.91 16.17
C GLN A 21 17.16 -14.12 14.88
N GLU A 22 17.27 -14.81 13.74
CA GLU A 22 17.41 -14.17 12.43
C GLU A 22 16.14 -13.41 12.03
N ARG A 23 14.96 -13.97 12.34
CA ARG A 23 13.67 -13.31 12.10
C ARG A 23 13.56 -12.03 12.92
N LEU A 24 13.86 -12.08 14.22
CA LEU A 24 13.83 -10.91 15.09
C LEU A 24 14.80 -9.82 14.60
N LYS A 25 16.04 -10.20 14.28
CA LYS A 25 17.04 -9.29 13.70
C LYS A 25 16.52 -8.59 12.44
N ARG A 26 15.92 -9.34 11.51
CA ARG A 26 15.35 -8.78 10.27
C ARG A 26 14.11 -7.92 10.53
N MET A 27 13.25 -8.31 11.47
CA MET A 27 12.09 -7.52 11.88
C MET A 27 12.51 -6.17 12.45
N ASP A 28 13.49 -6.16 13.37
CA ASP A 28 14.01 -4.93 13.97
C ASP A 28 14.66 -4.03 12.92
N ASN A 29 15.49 -4.60 12.04
CA ASN A 29 16.11 -3.89 10.93
C ASN A 29 15.05 -3.23 10.01
N SER A 30 14.06 -4.02 9.58
CA SER A 30 12.96 -3.54 8.73
C SER A 30 12.14 -2.44 9.42
N GLN A 31 11.87 -2.59 10.72
CA GLN A 31 11.10 -1.63 11.48
C GLN A 31 11.84 -0.30 11.59
N VAL A 32 13.13 -0.32 11.91
CA VAL A 32 13.96 0.90 11.97
C VAL A 32 14.00 1.59 10.60
N LEU A 33 14.27 0.84 9.53
CA LEU A 33 14.34 1.39 8.18
C LEU A 33 13.02 2.00 7.73
N THR A 34 11.89 1.32 7.94
CA THR A 34 10.58 1.81 7.49
C THR A 34 10.02 2.96 8.32
N GLN A 35 10.55 3.17 9.53
CA GLN A 35 10.25 4.35 10.36
C GLN A 35 11.18 5.54 10.08
N GLY A 36 12.11 5.40 9.11
CA GLY A 36 13.05 6.46 8.73
C GLY A 36 14.33 6.51 9.57
N GLY A 37 14.58 5.49 10.41
CA GLY A 37 15.83 5.34 11.14
C GLY A 37 16.96 4.79 10.26
N TYR A 38 18.18 4.88 10.78
CA TYR A 38 19.38 4.39 10.10
C TYR A 38 19.72 2.95 10.48
N GLN A 39 20.09 2.15 9.49
CA GLN A 39 20.73 0.85 9.64
C GLN A 39 21.86 0.77 8.62
N GLU A 40 22.99 0.20 9.03
CA GLU A 40 24.16 0.02 8.17
C GLU A 40 23.81 -0.83 6.94
N GLU A 41 23.11 -1.94 7.17
CA GLU A 41 22.66 -2.87 6.14
C GLU A 41 21.13 -2.91 6.04
N ASP A 42 20.60 -3.08 4.83
CA ASP A 42 19.20 -3.45 4.61
C ASP A 42 19.11 -4.98 4.49
N LEU A 43 18.49 -5.62 5.48
CA LEU A 43 18.40 -7.09 5.51
C LEU A 43 17.15 -7.64 4.79
N VAL A 44 16.26 -6.76 4.33
CA VAL A 44 15.02 -7.10 3.62
C VAL A 44 15.15 -6.82 2.12
N THR A 45 15.78 -5.70 1.76
CA THR A 45 16.10 -5.31 0.39
C THR A 45 14.90 -5.30 -0.55
N ASP A 46 13.74 -4.81 -0.09
CA ASP A 46 12.51 -4.76 -0.87
C ASP A 46 12.11 -3.31 -1.22
N ASN A 47 11.01 -3.17 -1.95
CA ASN A 47 10.52 -1.87 -2.38
C ASN A 47 10.10 -0.98 -1.17
N TRP A 48 9.72 -1.54 -0.02
CA TRP A 48 9.37 -0.75 1.16
C TRP A 48 10.61 -0.08 1.77
N THR A 49 11.67 -0.85 2.00
CA THR A 49 12.91 -0.30 2.54
C THR A 49 13.57 0.65 1.54
N GLU A 50 13.48 0.39 0.24
CA GLU A 50 13.95 1.30 -0.80
C GLU A 50 13.21 2.64 -0.82
N ILE A 51 11.87 2.63 -0.77
CA ILE A 51 11.05 3.85 -0.76
C ILE A 51 11.41 4.73 0.42
N ILE A 52 11.49 4.16 1.62
CA ILE A 52 11.72 4.96 2.84
C ILE A 52 13.16 5.49 2.91
N ARG A 53 14.17 4.66 2.60
CA ARG A 53 15.58 5.10 2.61
C ARG A 53 15.84 6.25 1.62
N LYS A 54 15.27 6.18 0.42
CA LYS A 54 15.49 7.21 -0.61
C LYS A 54 14.67 8.48 -0.37
N PHE A 55 13.54 8.39 0.35
CA PHE A 55 12.61 9.51 0.51
C PHE A 55 12.73 10.22 1.87
N ILE A 56 12.86 9.46 2.97
CA ILE A 56 12.85 10.01 4.34
C ILE A 56 14.26 10.30 4.86
N SER A 57 15.25 9.45 4.57
CA SER A 57 16.61 9.62 5.15
C SER A 57 17.59 10.45 4.31
N THR A 58 17.27 10.78 3.05
CA THR A 58 18.16 11.57 2.17
C THR A 58 18.46 13.00 2.68
N PRO A 59 17.55 13.71 3.38
CA PRO A 59 17.89 14.98 4.03
C PRO A 59 18.70 14.83 5.33
N LEU A 60 18.90 13.60 5.85
CA LEU A 60 19.38 13.31 7.20
C LEU A 60 20.66 12.48 7.22
N THR A 61 21.52 12.56 6.19
CA THR A 61 22.92 12.13 6.38
C THR A 61 23.53 13.02 7.47
N GLN A 62 24.22 12.43 8.45
CA GLN A 62 24.77 13.12 9.63
C GLN A 62 25.55 14.40 9.31
N ASP A 63 26.09 14.52 8.09
CA ASP A 63 26.95 15.62 7.64
C ASP A 63 26.25 16.69 6.79
N SER A 64 24.93 16.60 6.59
CA SER A 64 24.19 17.61 5.82
C SER A 64 23.98 18.87 6.67
N PRO A 65 24.32 20.08 6.16
CA PRO A 65 24.03 21.32 6.89
C PRO A 65 22.52 21.45 7.13
N ALA A 66 22.14 21.86 8.35
CA ALA A 66 20.75 22.07 8.70
C ALA A 66 20.10 23.07 7.73
N LEU A 67 19.12 22.60 6.96
CA LEU A 67 18.35 23.41 6.04
C LEU A 67 17.34 24.26 6.82
N SER A 68 16.95 25.41 6.25
CA SER A 68 15.77 26.12 6.75
C SER A 68 14.52 25.25 6.58
N PRO A 69 13.45 25.46 7.37
CA PRO A 69 12.20 24.74 7.20
C PRO A 69 11.66 24.80 5.77
N GLU A 70 11.74 25.97 5.12
CA GLU A 70 11.31 26.18 3.73
C GLU A 70 12.18 25.40 2.72
N ALA A 71 13.50 25.41 2.90
CA ALA A 71 14.41 24.65 2.04
C ALA A 71 14.21 23.13 2.20
N THR A 72 13.90 22.69 3.43
CA THR A 72 13.58 21.29 3.73
C THR A 72 12.29 20.86 3.02
N GLU A 73 11.22 21.65 3.12
CA GLU A 73 9.94 21.37 2.46
C GLU A 73 10.11 21.28 0.94
N LYS A 74 10.81 22.25 0.35
CA LYS A 74 11.10 22.26 -1.09
C LYS A 74 11.89 21.04 -1.54
N GLN A 75 12.87 20.61 -0.76
CA GLN A 75 13.66 19.41 -1.07
C GLN A 75 12.81 18.13 -0.97
N ILE A 76 11.95 18.03 0.03
CA ILE A 76 11.00 16.90 0.17
C ILE A 76 10.06 16.86 -1.05
N GLU A 77 9.54 18.01 -1.48
CA GLU A 77 8.64 18.09 -2.63
C GLU A 77 9.34 17.67 -3.94
N LEU A 78 10.55 18.17 -4.21
CA LEU A 78 11.33 17.80 -5.40
C LEU A 78 11.69 16.31 -5.41
N THR A 79 12.13 15.78 -4.27
CA THR A 79 12.44 14.34 -4.13
C THR A 79 11.18 13.49 -4.34
N GLY A 80 10.05 13.97 -3.84
CA GLY A 80 8.75 13.30 -3.98
C GLY A 80 8.29 13.28 -5.43
N PHE A 81 8.43 14.40 -6.13
CA PHE A 81 8.12 14.50 -7.55
C PHE A 81 8.91 13.46 -8.36
N GLY A 82 10.24 13.40 -8.18
CA GLY A 82 11.08 12.43 -8.88
C GLY A 82 10.65 10.98 -8.65
N LYS A 83 10.30 10.60 -7.42
CA LYS A 83 9.87 9.23 -7.11
C LYS A 83 8.48 8.91 -7.67
N VAL A 84 7.55 9.86 -7.63
CA VAL A 84 6.21 9.65 -8.19
C VAL A 84 6.27 9.51 -9.71
N GLU A 85 7.14 10.24 -10.41
CA GLU A 85 7.38 10.02 -11.84
C GLU A 85 7.96 8.63 -12.13
N GLN A 86 8.90 8.14 -11.30
CA GLN A 86 9.40 6.76 -11.40
C GLN A 86 8.29 5.70 -11.21
N ILE A 87 7.25 6.00 -10.43
CA ILE A 87 6.09 5.11 -10.24
C ILE A 87 5.14 5.18 -11.43
N ARG A 88 5.02 6.35 -12.09
CA ARG A 88 4.13 6.54 -13.25
C ARG A 88 4.69 5.91 -14.52
N SER A 89 6.01 5.96 -14.72
CA SER A 89 6.64 5.49 -15.96
C SER A 89 6.33 4.02 -16.29
N PRO A 90 6.39 3.05 -15.35
CA PRO A 90 6.06 1.66 -15.66
C PRO A 90 4.60 1.43 -16.07
N VAL A 91 3.68 2.34 -15.71
CA VAL A 91 2.27 2.18 -16.10
C VAL A 91 2.11 2.20 -17.61
N ASP A 92 2.88 3.04 -18.32
CA ASP A 92 2.89 3.08 -19.79
C ASP A 92 3.60 1.88 -20.43
N GLU A 93 4.43 1.17 -19.66
CA GLU A 93 5.13 -0.03 -20.12
C GLU A 93 4.25 -1.28 -20.01
N PHE A 94 3.43 -1.36 -18.96
CA PHE A 94 2.63 -2.55 -18.66
C PHE A 94 1.17 -2.48 -19.14
N VAL A 95 0.67 -1.31 -19.56
CA VAL A 95 -0.74 -1.13 -19.94
C VAL A 95 -0.83 -0.59 -21.37
N ASP A 96 -1.41 -1.38 -22.27
CA ASP A 96 -1.38 -1.12 -23.72
C ASP A 96 -2.33 0.03 -24.14
N ASP A 97 -3.50 0.16 -23.50
CA ASP A 97 -4.44 1.26 -23.80
C ASP A 97 -4.00 2.54 -23.07
N PRO A 98 -3.57 3.61 -23.79
CA PRO A 98 -3.07 4.83 -23.17
C PRO A 98 -4.14 5.56 -22.32
N ARG A 99 -5.43 5.34 -22.57
CA ARG A 99 -6.53 5.90 -21.75
C ARG A 99 -6.61 5.20 -20.40
N VAL A 100 -6.44 3.88 -20.39
CA VAL A 100 -6.41 3.06 -19.17
C VAL A 100 -5.14 3.35 -18.39
N ALA A 101 -3.98 3.38 -19.06
CA ALA A 101 -2.70 3.75 -18.46
C ALA A 101 -2.76 5.14 -17.79
N GLY A 102 -3.28 6.15 -18.50
CA GLY A 102 -3.45 7.49 -17.95
C GLY A 102 -4.37 7.54 -16.73
N ALA A 103 -5.40 6.71 -16.67
CA ALA A 103 -6.31 6.62 -15.52
C ALA A 103 -5.70 5.90 -14.30
N LEU A 104 -4.72 5.01 -14.52
CA LEU A 104 -4.04 4.25 -13.47
C LEU A 104 -2.87 5.01 -12.83
N LYS A 105 -2.38 6.08 -13.48
CA LYS A 105 -1.28 6.90 -12.94
C LYS A 105 -1.73 7.66 -11.68
N PRO A 106 -1.02 7.51 -10.54
CA PRO A 106 -1.39 8.21 -9.32
C PRO A 106 -0.94 9.68 -9.36
N TYR A 107 -1.87 10.60 -9.11
CA TYR A 107 -1.64 12.05 -9.03
C TYR A 107 -1.78 12.59 -7.60
N HIS A 108 -1.05 11.98 -6.66
CA HIS A 108 -0.94 12.43 -5.28
C HIS A 108 0.54 12.39 -4.84
N ARG A 109 0.89 13.09 -3.75
CA ARG A 109 2.25 13.05 -3.20
C ARG A 109 2.61 11.64 -2.71
N GLN A 110 3.90 11.33 -2.69
CA GLN A 110 4.42 10.08 -2.14
C GLN A 110 4.01 9.95 -0.66
N LEU A 111 3.67 8.74 -0.23
CA LEU A 111 3.18 8.42 1.14
C LEU A 111 1.84 9.07 1.56
N CYS A 112 1.15 9.84 0.70
CA CYS A 112 -0.25 10.22 0.96
C CYS A 112 -1.21 9.01 1.01
N LYS A 113 -0.78 7.89 0.43
CA LYS A 113 -1.43 6.58 0.47
C LYS A 113 -0.38 5.52 0.71
N ARG A 114 -0.82 4.36 1.23
CA ARG A 114 0.05 3.19 1.45
C ARG A 114 0.59 2.70 0.09
N PRO A 115 1.91 2.56 -0.10
CA PRO A 115 2.48 1.89 -1.27
C PRO A 115 1.91 0.48 -1.47
N CYS A 116 1.60 0.15 -2.72
CA CYS A 116 1.18 -1.17 -3.16
C CYS A 116 2.21 -1.68 -4.17
N ILE A 117 2.66 -2.93 -3.99
CA ILE A 117 3.69 -3.57 -4.83
C ILE A 117 3.07 -4.84 -5.40
N HIS A 118 3.01 -4.94 -6.73
CA HIS A 118 2.38 -6.07 -7.41
C HIS A 118 2.95 -6.22 -8.82
N ASN A 119 3.17 -7.46 -9.25
CA ASN A 119 3.68 -7.74 -10.60
C ASN A 119 2.55 -7.89 -11.65
N ASP A 120 1.44 -8.53 -11.28
CA ASP A 120 0.32 -8.80 -12.21
C ASP A 120 -0.84 -7.77 -12.22
N TYR A 121 -0.84 -6.73 -11.37
CA TYR A 121 -1.98 -5.79 -11.29
C TYR A 121 -2.11 -4.94 -12.55
N LEU A 122 -1.01 -4.33 -13.01
CA LEU A 122 -1.03 -3.52 -14.24
C LEU A 122 -1.26 -4.38 -15.49
N PRO A 123 -0.55 -5.52 -15.69
CA PRO A 123 -0.81 -6.41 -16.82
C PRO A 123 -2.24 -6.96 -16.89
N ALA A 124 -2.94 -7.07 -15.76
CA ALA A 124 -4.32 -7.53 -15.76
C ALA A 124 -5.27 -6.65 -16.60
N PHE A 125 -4.95 -5.37 -16.78
CA PHE A 125 -5.77 -4.44 -17.58
C PHE A 125 -5.66 -4.63 -19.09
N ASN A 126 -4.72 -5.44 -19.58
CA ASN A 126 -4.60 -5.79 -21.00
C ASN A 126 -5.46 -7.00 -21.39
N ARG A 127 -6.16 -7.62 -20.43
CA ARG A 127 -7.02 -8.77 -20.69
C ARG A 127 -8.39 -8.33 -21.18
N ASP A 128 -8.90 -8.99 -22.22
CA ASP A 128 -10.23 -8.70 -22.81
C ASP A 128 -11.40 -8.75 -21.80
N ASN A 129 -11.24 -9.49 -20.70
CA ASN A 129 -12.26 -9.67 -19.67
C ASN A 129 -12.15 -8.70 -18.49
N VAL A 130 -11.33 -7.65 -18.62
CA VAL A 130 -11.10 -6.64 -17.58
C VAL A 130 -11.48 -5.26 -18.11
N THR A 131 -12.23 -4.50 -17.32
CA THR A 131 -12.62 -3.13 -17.67
C THR A 131 -12.35 -2.21 -16.50
N LEU A 132 -11.54 -1.17 -16.72
CA LEU A 132 -11.34 -0.09 -15.75
C LEU A 132 -12.49 0.91 -15.85
N VAL A 133 -13.30 1.01 -14.81
CA VAL A 133 -14.36 2.02 -14.70
C VAL A 133 -13.85 3.19 -13.86
N ARG A 134 -13.48 4.29 -14.51
CA ARG A 134 -12.99 5.51 -13.83
C ARG A 134 -14.18 6.30 -13.25
N THR A 135 -14.08 6.69 -11.99
CA THR A 135 -15.12 7.45 -11.28
C THR A 135 -14.78 8.94 -11.11
N ASP A 136 -13.65 9.42 -11.64
CA ASP A 136 -13.15 10.80 -11.45
C ASP A 136 -13.13 11.26 -9.98
N GLY A 137 -12.79 10.34 -9.06
CA GLY A 137 -12.76 10.63 -7.62
C GLY A 137 -14.14 10.78 -6.97
N LYS A 138 -15.25 10.64 -7.71
CA LYS A 138 -16.63 10.77 -7.19
C LYS A 138 -17.20 9.48 -6.58
N GLY A 139 -16.55 8.34 -6.83
CA GLY A 139 -17.05 7.01 -6.42
C GLY A 139 -18.24 6.53 -7.25
N ALA A 140 -18.83 5.42 -6.82
CA ALA A 140 -20.08 4.90 -7.38
C ALA A 140 -21.29 5.73 -6.89
N GLU A 141 -22.23 6.02 -7.78
CA GLU A 141 -23.40 6.86 -7.47
C GLU A 141 -24.46 6.10 -6.67
N ARG A 142 -24.76 4.87 -7.11
CA ARG A 142 -25.74 3.98 -6.49
C ARG A 142 -25.53 2.54 -6.94
N ILE A 143 -26.10 1.61 -6.17
CA ILE A 143 -26.05 0.17 -6.43
C ILE A 143 -27.49 -0.34 -6.61
N PRO A 144 -28.06 -0.26 -7.82
CA PRO A 144 -29.37 -0.86 -8.11
C PRO A 144 -29.29 -2.39 -8.05
N ARG A 145 -30.45 -3.05 -8.08
CA ARG A 145 -30.56 -4.51 -7.92
C ARG A 145 -29.65 -5.34 -8.85
N ARG A 146 -29.36 -4.84 -10.06
CA ARG A 146 -28.65 -5.60 -11.11
C ARG A 146 -27.17 -5.22 -11.25
N GLY A 147 -26.68 -4.22 -10.52
CA GLY A 147 -25.36 -3.68 -10.84
C GLY A 147 -24.96 -2.42 -10.06
N VAL A 148 -24.05 -1.64 -10.65
CA VAL A 148 -23.52 -0.40 -10.10
C VAL A 148 -23.64 0.72 -11.12
N VAL A 149 -23.97 1.93 -10.67
CA VAL A 149 -24.03 3.11 -11.54
C VAL A 149 -22.84 4.02 -11.30
N VAL A 150 -22.13 4.37 -12.37
CA VAL A 150 -21.01 5.31 -12.38
C VAL A 150 -21.18 6.25 -13.57
N ALA A 151 -21.11 7.56 -13.33
CA ALA A 151 -21.25 8.60 -14.35
C ALA A 151 -22.54 8.42 -15.19
N GLY A 152 -23.65 8.08 -14.53
CA GLY A 152 -24.94 7.82 -15.17
C GLY A 152 -25.08 6.49 -15.93
N GLN A 153 -24.00 5.71 -16.11
CA GLN A 153 -24.01 4.41 -16.77
C GLN A 153 -24.19 3.28 -15.75
N GLU A 154 -25.14 2.36 -16.01
CA GLU A 154 -25.31 1.12 -15.23
C GLU A 154 -24.42 0.01 -15.78
N TYR A 155 -23.66 -0.63 -14.89
CA TYR A 155 -22.83 -1.80 -15.16
C TYR A 155 -23.47 -3.01 -14.48
N GLU A 156 -24.01 -3.93 -15.26
CA GLU A 156 -24.64 -5.15 -14.74
C GLU A 156 -23.59 -6.13 -14.19
N LEU A 157 -23.86 -6.71 -13.02
CA LEU A 157 -22.92 -7.58 -12.31
C LEU A 157 -23.64 -8.82 -11.79
N GLY A 158 -23.01 -10.00 -11.96
CA GLY A 158 -23.44 -11.22 -11.28
C GLY A 158 -22.92 -11.32 -9.82
N CYS A 159 -21.85 -10.59 -9.50
CA CYS A 159 -21.24 -10.54 -8.18
C CYS A 159 -20.61 -9.16 -7.96
N LEU A 160 -20.76 -8.61 -6.75
CA LEU A 160 -20.13 -7.37 -6.33
C LEU A 160 -19.18 -7.65 -5.16
N ILE A 161 -17.90 -7.31 -5.33
CA ILE A 161 -16.86 -7.50 -4.31
C ILE A 161 -16.52 -6.13 -3.70
N PHE A 162 -16.63 -6.03 -2.37
CA PHE A 162 -16.26 -4.82 -1.62
C PHE A 162 -14.79 -4.86 -1.21
N ALA A 163 -13.94 -4.18 -1.98
CA ALA A 163 -12.54 -3.88 -1.62
C ALA A 163 -12.38 -2.45 -1.10
N SER A 164 -13.36 -1.95 -0.33
CA SER A 164 -13.48 -0.54 0.09
C SER A 164 -12.71 -0.17 1.36
N GLY A 165 -11.95 -1.10 1.94
CA GLY A 165 -11.09 -0.84 3.10
C GLY A 165 -11.79 -0.96 4.45
N PHE A 166 -11.19 -0.33 5.47
CA PHE A 166 -11.60 -0.40 6.87
C PHE A 166 -11.67 1.01 7.47
N GLU A 167 -12.33 1.11 8.61
CA GLU A 167 -12.35 2.33 9.39
C GLU A 167 -10.98 2.62 10.03
N VAL A 168 -10.54 3.87 9.97
CA VAL A 168 -9.24 4.34 10.50
C VAL A 168 -9.42 5.58 11.36
N GLY A 169 -8.53 5.77 12.35
CA GLY A 169 -8.52 6.99 13.18
C GLY A 169 -9.61 7.07 14.24
N THR A 170 -10.28 5.97 14.56
CA THR A 170 -11.36 5.94 15.57
C THR A 170 -10.89 5.52 16.96
N ASP A 171 -11.71 5.73 17.99
CA ASP A 171 -11.40 5.27 19.34
C ASP A 171 -11.27 3.73 19.41
N TYR A 172 -10.45 3.20 20.33
CA TYR A 172 -10.25 1.76 20.49
C TYR A 172 -11.55 1.03 20.85
N THR A 173 -12.42 1.66 21.67
CA THR A 173 -13.75 1.13 22.03
C THR A 173 -14.64 0.97 20.80
N ARG A 174 -14.62 1.97 19.91
CA ARG A 174 -15.35 1.96 18.63
C ARG A 174 -14.83 0.87 17.68
N ARG A 175 -13.51 0.68 17.61
CA ARG A 175 -12.90 -0.42 16.83
C ARG A 175 -13.21 -1.79 17.40
N GLY A 176 -13.24 -1.89 18.73
CA GLY A 176 -13.55 -3.11 19.46
C GLY A 176 -15.03 -3.46 19.51
N GLY A 177 -15.91 -2.51 19.17
CA GLY A 177 -17.36 -2.71 19.19
C GLY A 177 -17.93 -2.85 20.61
N TYR A 178 -17.30 -2.23 21.61
CA TYR A 178 -17.76 -2.24 23.00
C TYR A 178 -17.79 -0.84 23.60
N GLU A 179 -18.59 -0.68 24.65
CA GLU A 179 -18.58 0.51 25.51
C GLU A 179 -17.67 0.21 26.72
N LEU A 180 -16.76 1.14 27.04
CA LEU A 180 -16.04 1.09 28.31
C LEU A 180 -16.91 1.76 29.38
N ILE A 181 -17.25 1.01 30.44
CA ILE A 181 -17.94 1.53 31.61
C ILE A 181 -16.93 1.53 32.76
N ASP A 182 -16.60 2.70 33.31
CA ASP A 182 -15.81 2.77 34.53
C ASP A 182 -16.72 2.52 35.74
N SER A 183 -16.30 1.62 36.62
CA SER A 183 -16.96 1.39 37.92
C SER A 183 -17.07 2.67 38.77
N THR A 184 -16.26 3.69 38.52
CA THR A 184 -16.36 4.99 39.19
C THR A 184 -17.43 5.93 38.61
N ASP A 185 -18.00 5.61 37.44
CA ASP A 185 -18.99 6.44 36.76
C ASP A 185 -20.41 6.28 37.34
N GLY A 186 -20.57 5.46 38.38
CA GLY A 186 -21.82 5.32 39.14
C GLY A 186 -22.98 4.68 38.37
N ARG A 187 -22.69 3.92 37.31
CA ARG A 187 -23.66 3.14 36.52
C ARG A 187 -23.69 1.67 36.94
#